data_AF-A0A7Y2C7C7-F1
#
_entry.id   AF-A0A7Y2C7C7-F1
#
_cell.length_a   1.000
_cell.length_b   1.000
_cell.length_c   1.000
_cell.angle_alpha   90.00
_cell.angle_beta   90.00
_cell.angle_gamma   90.00
#
_symmetry.space_group_name_H-M   'P 1'
#
loop_
_entity.id
_entity.type
_entity.pdbx_description
1 polymer ?
#
loop_
_entity_poly.entity_id
_entity_poly.type
_entity_poly.pdbx_seq_one_letter_code
_entity_poly.pdbx_strand_id
1 'polypeptide(L)'
;MPEERIRCYTPTPGKQPTTIHLWKYMAVRDAILQVVPKEPPGIEAQDLPGLVAAQLSEETLGNLGSVPWYTTTVRLHMEVDGELVRVAGLMPQHIIRGE
;
A
#
# COMPACT_ATOMS: atom_id res chain seq x y z
N MET A 1 0.57 -9.52 25.00
CA MET A 1 -0.01 -10.32 23.89
C MET A 1 0.97 -10.22 22.74
N PRO A 2 1.36 -11.32 22.07
CA PRO A 2 2.30 -11.22 20.96
C PRO A 2 1.65 -10.35 19.88
N GLU A 3 2.33 -9.27 19.50
CA GLU A 3 1.87 -8.40 18.43
C GLU A 3 1.99 -9.18 17.12
N GLU A 4 0.86 -9.51 16.50
CA GLU A 4 0.85 -10.23 15.22
C GLU A 4 1.63 -9.45 14.16
N ARG A 5 2.40 -10.15 13.33
CA ARG A 5 3.26 -9.55 12.31
C ARG A 5 3.08 -10.25 10.97
N ILE A 6 3.25 -9.47 9.91
CA ILE A 6 3.24 -9.94 8.53
C ILE A 6 4.59 -9.63 7.87
N ARG A 7 5.02 -10.51 6.98
CA ARG A 7 6.22 -10.37 6.17
C ARG A 7 5.83 -9.84 4.78
N CYS A 8 6.14 -8.58 4.52
CA CYS A 8 5.85 -7.90 3.25
C CYS A 8 6.98 -8.12 2.24
N TYR A 9 6.61 -8.55 1.04
CA TYR A 9 7.52 -8.73 -0.09
C TYR A 9 7.46 -7.54 -1.04
N THR A 10 8.39 -7.46 -1.98
CA THR A 10 8.41 -6.43 -3.03
C THR A 10 8.64 -7.09 -4.38
N PRO A 11 8.05 -6.57 -5.47
CA PRO A 11 8.28 -7.09 -6.81
C PRO A 11 9.70 -6.83 -7.32
N THR A 12 10.53 -6.06 -6.60
CA THR A 12 11.90 -5.76 -7.01
C THR A 12 12.82 -6.95 -6.70
N PRO A 13 13.47 -7.56 -7.72
CA PRO A 13 14.37 -8.69 -7.50
C PRO A 13 15.51 -8.36 -6.52
N GLY A 14 15.85 -9.31 -5.64
CA GLY A 14 16.99 -9.20 -4.72
C GLY A 14 16.75 -8.33 -3.47
N LYS A 15 15.56 -7.74 -3.31
CA LYS A 15 15.20 -7.00 -2.09
C LYS A 15 14.72 -7.95 -1.00
N GLN A 16 15.21 -7.72 0.22
CA GLN A 16 14.79 -8.50 1.38
C GLN A 16 13.37 -8.08 1.81
N PRO A 17 12.51 -9.03 2.18
CA PRO A 17 11.19 -8.73 2.71
C PRO A 17 11.28 -8.07 4.09
N THR A 18 10.29 -7.24 4.41
CA THR A 18 10.22 -6.46 5.66
C THR A 18 9.09 -6.99 6.54
N THR A 19 9.33 -7.08 7.85
CA THR A 19 8.30 -7.58 8.80
C THR A 19 7.68 -6.43 9.60
N ILE A 20 6.39 -6.18 9.43
CA ILE A 20 5.63 -5.12 10.12
C ILE A 20 4.50 -5.70 10.97
N HIS A 21 3.92 -4.90 11.86
CA HIS A 21 2.76 -5.29 12.65
C HIS A 21 1.55 -5.48 11.73
N LEU A 22 0.79 -6.56 11.94
CA LEU A 22 -0.34 -6.95 11.11
C LEU A 22 -1.41 -5.86 11.07
N TRP A 23 -1.71 -5.24 12.21
CA TRP A 23 -2.70 -4.16 12.27
C TRP A 23 -2.32 -2.96 11.38
N LYS A 24 -1.02 -2.62 11.28
CA LYS A 24 -0.53 -1.53 10.43
C LYS A 24 -0.67 -1.88 8.96
N TYR A 25 -0.39 -3.14 8.62
CA TYR A 25 -0.61 -3.65 7.28
C TYR A 25 -2.09 -3.54 6.89
N MET A 26 -2.99 -4.05 7.73
CA MET A 26 -4.43 -4.07 7.46
C MET A 26 -4.99 -2.65 7.31
N ALA A 27 -4.68 -1.75 8.25
CA ALA A 27 -5.17 -0.37 8.20
C ALA A 27 -4.77 0.35 6.90
N VAL A 28 -3.53 0.16 6.47
CA VAL A 28 -3.03 0.78 5.25
C VAL A 28 -3.55 0.09 4.00
N ARG A 29 -3.66 -1.24 3.98
CA ARG A 29 -4.25 -2.02 2.88
C ARG A 29 -5.69 -1.59 2.63
N ASP A 30 -6.49 -1.50 3.68
CA ASP A 30 -7.90 -1.12 3.57
C ASP A 30 -8.04 0.32 3.06
N ALA A 31 -7.22 1.24 3.56
CA ALA A 31 -7.16 2.62 3.05
C ALA A 31 -6.74 2.69 1.57
N ILE A 32 -5.77 1.89 1.13
CA ILE A 32 -5.36 1.80 -0.28
C ILE A 32 -6.53 1.30 -1.14
N LEU A 33 -7.22 0.23 -0.72
CA LEU A 33 -8.34 -0.34 -1.48
C LEU A 33 -9.55 0.61 -1.62
N GLN A 34 -9.70 1.55 -0.68
CA GLN A 34 -10.74 2.59 -0.74
C GLN A 34 -10.43 3.67 -1.78
N VAL A 35 -9.16 4.01 -2.00
CA VAL A 35 -8.75 5.11 -2.90
C VAL A 35 -8.35 4.66 -4.29
N VAL A 36 -7.89 3.41 -4.46
CA VAL A 36 -7.47 2.89 -5.76
C VAL A 36 -8.69 2.39 -6.56
N PRO A 37 -8.95 2.91 -7.77
CA PRO A 37 -10.06 2.43 -8.60
C PRO A 37 -9.74 1.08 -9.24
N LYS A 38 -10.76 0.40 -9.77
CA LYS A 38 -10.58 -0.86 -10.54
C LYS A 38 -10.21 -0.61 -12.00
N GLU A 39 -10.51 0.56 -12.53
CA GLU A 39 -10.38 0.88 -13.94
C GLU A 39 -9.28 1.94 -14.18
N PRO A 40 -8.63 1.93 -15.36
CA PRO A 40 -7.69 2.98 -15.75
C PRO A 40 -8.42 4.35 -15.86
N PRO A 41 -7.71 5.48 -15.64
CA PRO A 41 -6.26 5.61 -15.58
C PRO A 41 -5.62 5.18 -14.25
N GLY A 42 -6.40 4.88 -13.21
CA GLY A 42 -5.86 4.55 -11.89
C GLY A 42 -5.55 5.80 -11.07
N ILE A 43 -4.70 5.63 -10.05
CA ILE A 43 -4.09 6.74 -9.31
C ILE A 43 -2.59 6.74 -9.51
N GLU A 44 -1.97 7.92 -9.47
CA GLU A 44 -0.52 8.01 -9.48
C GLU A 44 0.07 7.43 -8.20
N ALA A 45 1.12 6.60 -8.36
CA ALA A 45 1.80 5.99 -7.22
C ALA A 45 2.40 7.02 -6.25
N GLN A 46 2.71 8.23 -6.73
CA GLN A 46 3.23 9.33 -5.92
C GLN A 46 2.17 10.04 -5.06
N ASP A 47 0.91 10.04 -5.50
CA ASP A 47 -0.19 10.70 -4.78
C ASP A 47 -0.81 9.78 -3.72
N LEU A 48 -0.62 8.46 -3.86
CA LEU A 48 -1.19 7.45 -2.97
C LEU A 48 -0.93 7.72 -1.48
N PRO A 49 0.28 8.10 -1.00
CA PRO A 49 0.49 8.39 0.42
C PRO A 49 -0.42 9.49 0.97
N GLY A 50 -0.69 10.55 0.20
CA GLY A 50 -1.59 11.63 0.60
C GLY A 50 -3.04 11.16 0.65
N LEU A 51 -3.47 10.38 -0.35
CA LEU A 51 -4.81 9.80 -0.40
C LEU A 51 -5.04 8.81 0.76
N VAL A 52 -4.06 7.97 1.07
CA VAL A 52 -4.11 7.04 2.21
C VAL A 52 -4.20 7.80 3.52
N ALA A 53 -3.38 8.84 3.71
CA ALA A 53 -3.42 9.64 4.93
C ALA A 53 -4.81 10.24 5.18
N ALA A 54 -5.52 10.65 4.11
CA ALA A 54 -6.86 11.21 4.19
C ALA A 54 -7.96 10.18 4.54
N GLN A 55 -7.70 8.87 4.38
CA GLN A 55 -8.64 7.81 4.77
C GLN A 55 -8.42 7.30 6.21
N LEU A 56 -7.27 7.57 6.81
CA LEU A 56 -6.93 7.07 8.13
C LEU A 56 -7.46 8.02 9.23
N SER A 57 -7.95 7.44 10.33
CA SER A 57 -8.34 8.23 11.51
C SER A 57 -7.12 8.88 12.17
N GLU A 58 -7.34 9.98 12.90
CA GLU A 58 -6.27 10.66 13.66
C GLU A 58 -5.57 9.70 14.64
N GLU A 59 -6.32 8.83 15.30
CA GLU A 59 -5.77 7.78 16.17
C GLU A 59 -4.85 6.83 15.40
N THR A 60 -5.27 6.39 14.22
CA THR A 60 -4.46 5.50 13.38
C THR A 60 -3.19 6.20 12.92
N LEU A 61 -3.29 7.45 12.46
CA LEU A 61 -2.15 8.26 12.05
C LEU A 61 -1.14 8.44 13.20
N GLY A 62 -1.63 8.72 14.41
CA GLY A 62 -0.80 8.86 15.60
C GLY A 62 -0.04 7.59 15.98
N ASN A 63 -0.59 6.41 15.69
CA ASN A 63 0.01 5.11 16.05
C ASN A 63 0.76 4.42 14.89
N LEU A 64 0.47 4.78 13.64
CA LEU A 64 1.03 4.14 12.45
C LEU A 64 2.51 4.44 12.29
N GLY A 65 2.90 5.71 12.46
CA GLY A 65 4.25 6.20 12.17
C GLY A 65 4.32 6.82 10.77
N SER A 66 5.35 6.49 9.99
CA SER A 66 5.56 7.10 8.66
C SER A 66 4.58 6.59 7.61
N VAL A 67 3.50 7.35 7.35
CA VAL A 67 2.49 7.01 6.33
C VAL A 67 3.14 6.71 4.97
N PRO A 68 4.03 7.55 4.41
CA PRO A 68 4.60 7.26 3.09
C PRO A 68 5.39 5.94 3.03
N TRP A 69 6.11 5.61 4.12
CA TRP A 69 6.87 4.37 4.20
C TRP A 69 5.95 3.14 4.30
N TYR A 70 4.93 3.20 5.14
CA TYR A 70 3.95 2.11 5.26
C TYR A 70 3.16 1.93 3.97
N THR A 71 2.66 3.02 3.38
CA THR A 71 1.97 2.99 2.08
C THR A 71 2.82 2.34 1.00
N THR A 72 4.12 2.68 0.92
CA THR A 72 5.03 2.06 -0.05
C THR A 72 5.23 0.57 0.23
N THR A 73 5.50 0.21 1.48
CA THR A 73 5.72 -1.20 1.88
C THR A 73 4.51 -2.06 1.57
N VAL A 74 3.32 -1.58 1.94
CA VAL A 74 2.05 -2.31 1.76
C VAL A 74 1.67 -2.38 0.29
N ARG A 75 1.77 -1.27 -0.46
CA ARG A 75 1.53 -1.24 -1.91
C ARG A 75 2.37 -2.28 -2.64
N LEU A 76 3.68 -2.31 -2.35
CA LEU A 76 4.59 -3.26 -3.02
C LEU A 76 4.25 -4.71 -2.68
N HIS A 77 3.82 -4.99 -1.45
CA HIS A 77 3.37 -6.33 -1.09
C HIS A 77 2.08 -6.70 -1.81
N MET A 78 1.11 -5.78 -1.88
CA MET A 78 -0.14 -5.95 -2.63
C MET A 78 0.10 -6.16 -4.13
N GLU A 79 1.15 -5.54 -4.70
CA GLU A 79 1.57 -5.82 -6.09
C GLU A 79 2.11 -7.24 -6.26
N VAL A 80 2.81 -7.79 -5.25
CA VAL A 80 3.26 -9.20 -5.26
C VAL A 80 2.08 -10.15 -5.14
N ASP A 81 1.09 -9.81 -4.30
CA ASP A 81 -0.10 -10.64 -4.07
C ASP A 81 -1.14 -10.51 -5.19
N GLY A 82 -0.93 -9.60 -6.15
CA GLY A 82 -1.82 -9.35 -7.29
C GLY A 82 -3.03 -8.47 -6.95
N GLU A 83 -3.14 -7.96 -5.72
CA GLU A 83 -4.23 -7.05 -5.31
C GLU A 83 -4.14 -5.67 -5.97
N LEU A 84 -2.95 -5.27 -6.39
CA LEU A 84 -2.70 -4.05 -7.15
C LEU A 84 -1.91 -4.36 -8.41
N VAL A 85 -2.24 -3.67 -9.49
CA VAL A 85 -1.57 -3.83 -10.78
C VAL A 85 -1.13 -2.47 -11.29
N ARG A 86 0.06 -2.43 -11.88
CA ARG A 86 0.59 -1.23 -12.56
C ARG A 86 -0.08 -1.08 -13.92
N VAL A 87 -0.57 0.11 -14.23
CA VAL A 87 -1.11 0.40 -15.56
C VAL A 87 0.04 0.54 -16.54
N ALA A 88 0.09 -0.32 -17.56
CA ALA A 88 1.14 -0.31 -18.56
C ALA A 88 1.06 0.94 -19.47
N GLY A 89 2.21 1.51 -19.82
CA GLY A 89 2.30 2.63 -20.77
C GLY A 89 1.98 4.02 -20.20
N LEU A 90 1.65 4.14 -18.91
CA LEU A 90 1.45 5.44 -18.25
C LEU A 90 2.69 5.89 -17.47
N MET A 91 3.09 7.14 -17.69
CA MET A 91 4.11 7.85 -16.91
C MET A 91 3.51 9.20 -16.45
N PRO A 92 3.50 9.52 -15.13
CA PRO A 92 3.99 8.74 -13.99
C PRO A 92 3.31 7.36 -13.81
N GLN A 93 3.92 6.47 -13.02
CA GLN A 93 3.37 5.14 -12.78
C GLN A 93 1.99 5.24 -12.11
N HIS A 94 0.98 4.66 -12.75
CA HIS A 94 -0.35 4.54 -12.18
C HIS A 94 -0.62 3.11 -11.68
N ILE A 95 -1.48 3.00 -10.67
CA ILE A 95 -1.94 1.73 -10.11
C ILE A 95 -3.47 1.64 -10.13
N ILE A 96 -3.96 0.41 -10.34
CA ILE A 96 -5.37 0.01 -10.24
C ILE A 96 -5.47 -1.21 -9.32
N ARG A 97 -6.67 -1.52 -8.84
CA ARG A 97 -6.95 -2.79 -8.15
C ARG A 97 -6.82 -3.96 -9.12
N GLY A 98 -6.25 -5.05 -8.63
CA GLY A 98 -6.27 -6.34 -9.31
C GLY A 98 -7.66 -6.97 -9.32
N GLU A 99 -7.86 -7.94 -10.22
CA GLU A 99 -9.09 -8.72 -10.34
C GLU A 99 -9.24 -9.78 -9.26
#